data_AF-A0A6A6BG81-F1
#
_entry.id   AF-A0A6A6BG81-F1
#
_cell.length_a   1.000
_cell.length_b   1.000
_cell.length_c   1.000
_cell.angle_alpha   90.00
_cell.angle_beta   90.00
_cell.angle_gamma   90.00
#
_symmetry.space_group_name_H-M   'P 1'
#
loop_
_entity.id
_entity.type
_entity.pdbx_description
1 polymer ?
#
loop_
_entity_poly.entity_id
_entity_poly.type
_entity_poly.pdbx_seq_one_letter_code
_entity_poly.pdbx_strand_id
1 'polypeptide(L)'
;DQEKERQRLATWLTTFNPSSRYRVNLQNASPNSGSWFLETKFRPWVKEISRHCPRILWLRGMSGMGKTTLLTLAINYLSSSVQLKSVPAVAYFYCSSEEDESQDVEIMMKSYIKQLCQD
;
A
#
# COMPACT_ATOMS: atom_id res chain seq x y z
N ASP A 1 -17.88 -2.64 -22.81
CA ASP A 1 -17.75 -1.18 -22.92
C ASP A 1 -17.36 -0.51 -21.62
N GLN A 2 -18.05 -0.76 -20.49
CA GLN A 2 -17.72 -0.13 -19.20
C GLN A 2 -16.29 -0.36 -18.69
N GLU A 3 -15.75 -1.58 -18.79
CA GLU A 3 -14.38 -1.87 -18.34
C GLU A 3 -13.32 -1.12 -19.17
N LYS A 4 -13.55 -0.96 -20.48
CA LYS A 4 -12.66 -0.19 -21.35
C LYS A 4 -12.67 1.30 -20.97
N GLU A 5 -13.84 1.86 -20.67
CA GLU A 5 -13.96 3.24 -20.19
C GLU A 5 -13.31 3.42 -18.80
N ARG A 6 -13.44 2.44 -17.89
CA ARG A 6 -12.76 2.45 -16.59
C ARG A 6 -11.25 2.46 -16.75
N GLN A 7 -10.70 1.63 -17.63
CA GLN A 7 -9.27 1.60 -17.95
C GLN A 7 -8.79 2.90 -18.60
N ARG A 8 -9.60 3.48 -19.49
CA ARG A 8 -9.31 4.78 -20.11
C ARG A 8 -9.26 5.89 -19.07
N LEU A 9 -10.24 5.97 -18.17
CA LEU A 9 -10.27 6.95 -17.08
C LEU A 9 -9.12 6.76 -16.09
N ALA A 10 -8.81 5.52 -15.73
CA ALA A 10 -7.68 5.20 -14.86
C ALA A 10 -6.34 5.64 -15.48
N THR A 11 -6.18 5.49 -16.80
CA THR A 11 -4.99 5.92 -17.54
C THR A 11 -4.93 7.44 -17.65
N TRP A 12 -6.08 8.09 -17.88
CA TRP A 12 -6.19 9.55 -17.88
C TRP A 12 -5.86 10.17 -16.51
N LEU A 13 -6.26 9.52 -15.41
CA LEU A 13 -5.92 9.95 -14.05
C LEU A 13 -4.41 9.91 -13.82
N THR A 14 -3.78 8.76 -14.04
CA THR A 14 -2.33 8.61 -13.94
C THR A 14 -1.85 7.32 -14.60
N THR A 15 -0.70 7.38 -15.26
CA THR A 15 0.05 6.20 -15.71
C THR A 15 0.85 5.55 -14.59
N PHE A 16 1.09 6.27 -13.48
CA PHE A 16 1.84 5.78 -12.34
C PHE A 16 1.17 4.54 -11.73
N ASN A 17 1.98 3.55 -11.37
CA ASN A 17 1.50 2.29 -10.81
C ASN A 17 2.45 1.76 -9.71
N PRO A 18 2.07 1.86 -8.43
CA PRO A 18 2.91 1.38 -7.33
C PRO A 18 2.99 -0.15 -7.25
N SER A 19 2.16 -0.88 -8.01
CA SER A 19 2.08 -2.35 -7.98
C SER A 19 3.34 -3.05 -8.49
N SER A 20 4.11 -2.42 -9.38
CA SER A 20 5.40 -2.95 -9.84
C SER A 20 6.37 -3.04 -8.66
N ARG A 21 6.54 -1.94 -7.92
CA ARG A 21 7.42 -1.86 -6.76
C ARG A 21 6.92 -2.71 -5.60
N TYR A 22 5.62 -2.78 -5.38
CA TYR A 22 5.01 -3.74 -4.44
C TYR A 22 5.45 -5.18 -4.74
N ARG A 23 5.29 -5.64 -5.99
CA ARG A 23 5.64 -7.02 -6.39
C ARG A 23 7.13 -7.30 -6.19
N VAL A 24 8.00 -6.38 -6.61
CA VAL A 24 9.46 -6.52 -6.44
C VAL A 24 9.83 -6.59 -4.96
N ASN A 25 9.29 -5.69 -4.14
CA ASN A 25 9.55 -5.69 -2.70
C ASN A 25 9.03 -6.95 -2.01
N LEU A 26 7.88 -7.47 -2.43
CA LEU A 26 7.30 -8.69 -1.89
C LEU A 26 8.14 -9.91 -2.28
N GLN A 27 8.60 -9.99 -3.53
CA GLN A 27 9.47 -11.06 -4.00
C GLN A 27 10.83 -11.07 -3.28
N ASN A 28 11.38 -9.88 -2.99
CA ASN A 28 12.65 -9.72 -2.28
C ASN A 28 12.52 -9.88 -0.76
N ALA A 29 11.29 -9.95 -0.23
CA ALA A 29 11.08 -10.15 1.20
C ALA A 29 11.52 -11.56 1.59
N SER A 30 12.49 -11.66 2.50
CA SER A 30 12.92 -12.96 3.01
C SER A 30 11.76 -13.67 3.72
N PRO A 31 11.60 -15.00 3.56
CA PRO A 31 10.57 -15.75 4.25
C PRO A 31 10.58 -15.48 5.76
N ASN A 32 9.40 -15.30 6.36
CA ASN A 32 9.19 -15.00 7.79
C ASN A 32 9.81 -13.68 8.30
N SER A 33 10.49 -12.90 7.46
CA SER A 33 10.95 -11.57 7.86
C SER A 33 9.75 -10.66 8.15
N GLY A 34 9.85 -9.81 9.17
CA GLY A 34 8.80 -8.86 9.52
C GLY A 34 7.54 -9.46 10.18
N SER A 35 7.49 -10.75 10.46
CA SER A 35 6.38 -11.39 11.20
C SER A 35 6.14 -10.72 12.56
N TRP A 36 7.23 -10.44 13.30
CA TRP A 36 7.18 -9.73 14.58
C TRP A 36 6.41 -8.42 14.48
N PHE A 37 6.61 -7.66 13.39
CA PHE A 37 5.95 -6.37 13.19
C PHE A 37 4.46 -6.58 12.89
N LEU A 38 4.13 -7.54 12.02
CA LEU A 38 2.75 -7.87 11.71
C LEU A 38 1.97 -8.29 12.97
N GLU A 39 2.55 -9.16 13.78
CA GLU A 39 1.89 -9.75 14.95
C GLU A 39 1.80 -8.79 16.13
N THR A 40 2.88 -8.07 16.43
CA THR A 40 2.98 -7.30 17.68
C THR A 40 2.66 -5.81 17.52
N LYS A 41 2.72 -5.26 16.30
CA LYS A 41 2.50 -3.82 16.05
C LYS A 41 1.34 -3.57 15.10
N PHE A 42 1.36 -4.18 13.92
CA PHE A 42 0.42 -3.85 12.85
C PHE A 42 -0.98 -4.40 13.10
N ARG A 43 -1.15 -5.70 13.34
CA ARG A 43 -2.48 -6.31 13.58
C ARG A 43 -3.22 -5.71 14.77
N PRO A 44 -2.57 -5.46 15.94
CA PRO A 44 -3.22 -4.73 17.03
C PRO A 44 -3.68 -3.35 16.60
N TRP A 45 -2.82 -2.60 15.90
CA TRP A 45 -3.16 -1.27 15.38
C TRP A 45 -4.37 -1.32 14.43
N VAL A 46 -4.44 -2.28 13.51
CA VAL A 46 -5.58 -2.45 12.59
C VAL A 46 -6.89 -2.74 13.35
N LYS A 47 -6.87 -3.63 14.35
CA LYS A 47 -8.07 -3.95 15.15
C LYS A 47 -8.60 -2.72 15.88
N GLU A 48 -7.71 -1.84 16.33
CA GLU A 48 -8.07 -0.59 17.02
C GLU A 48 -8.64 0.51 16.11
N ILE A 49 -8.46 0.43 14.78
CA ILE A 49 -9.03 1.39 13.80
C ILE A 49 -10.57 1.43 13.88
N SER A 50 -11.21 0.33 14.29
CA SER A 50 -12.66 0.24 14.50
C SER A 50 -13.24 1.18 15.57
N ARG A 51 -12.39 1.91 16.30
CA ARG A 51 -12.76 2.82 17.39
C ARG A 51 -12.35 4.28 17.06
N HIS A 52 -13.26 5.00 16.41
CA HIS A 52 -13.42 6.46 16.26
C HIS A 52 -12.21 7.42 16.43
N CYS A 53 -11.10 7.25 15.70
CA CYS A 53 -10.09 8.31 15.51
C CYS A 53 -9.22 8.03 14.25
N PRO A 54 -8.67 9.05 13.56
CA PRO A 54 -7.58 8.83 12.62
C PRO A 54 -6.33 8.38 13.38
N ARG A 55 -5.76 7.24 13.01
CA ARG A 55 -4.52 6.72 13.61
C ARG A 55 -3.44 6.63 12.54
N ILE A 56 -2.27 7.20 12.82
CA ILE A 56 -1.07 7.06 12.00
C ILE A 56 -0.17 6.04 12.69
N LEU A 57 0.16 4.93 12.03
CA LEU A 57 1.23 4.05 12.48
C LEU A 57 2.55 4.48 11.84
N TRP A 58 3.40 5.14 12.63
CA TRP A 58 4.70 5.60 12.14
C TRP A 58 5.81 4.62 12.47
N LEU A 59 6.39 4.00 11.44
CA LEU A 59 7.60 3.20 11.55
C LEU A 59 8.85 4.07 11.33
N ARG A 60 9.65 4.28 12.38
CA ARG A 60 10.93 5.01 12.32
C ARG A 60 12.11 4.04 12.37
N GLY A 61 13.17 4.37 11.65
CA GLY A 61 14.41 3.59 11.65
C GLY A 61 15.41 4.11 10.64
N MET A 62 16.65 3.66 10.72
CA MET A 62 17.72 4.03 9.79
C MET A 62 17.43 3.52 8.37
N SER A 63 18.09 4.10 7.37
CA SER A 63 18.05 3.56 6.00
C SER A 63 18.52 2.09 6.00
N GLY A 64 17.95 1.27 5.12
CA GLY A 64 18.29 -0.16 5.04
C GLY A 64 17.65 -1.09 6.08
N MET A 65 16.98 -0.58 7.12
CA MET A 65 16.34 -1.42 8.17
C MET A 65 15.04 -2.13 7.73
N GLY A 66 14.79 -2.26 6.42
CA GLY A 66 13.64 -3.02 5.91
C GLY A 66 12.26 -2.34 6.08
N LYS A 67 12.19 -1.03 6.33
CA LYS A 67 10.90 -0.31 6.49
C LYS A 67 9.95 -0.52 5.31
N THR A 68 10.48 -0.43 4.09
CA THR A 68 9.73 -0.65 2.85
C THR A 68 9.21 -2.08 2.75
N THR A 69 10.00 -3.06 3.19
CA THR A 69 9.59 -4.47 3.27
C THR A 69 8.46 -4.65 4.29
N LEU A 70 8.57 -4.04 5.48
CA LEU A 70 7.53 -4.10 6.51
C LEU A 70 6.21 -3.47 6.04
N LEU A 71 6.26 -2.33 5.34
CA LEU A 71 5.09 -1.73 4.69
C LEU A 71 4.48 -2.67 3.64
N THR A 72 5.33 -3.30 2.82
CA THR A 72 4.88 -4.23 1.76
C THR A 72 4.18 -5.46 2.35
N LEU A 73 4.72 -6.01 3.45
CA LEU A 73 4.10 -7.12 4.18
C LEU A 73 2.76 -6.71 4.83
N ALA A 74 2.66 -5.48 5.34
CA ALA A 74 1.41 -4.94 5.87
C ALA A 74 0.33 -4.81 4.79
N ILE A 75 0.70 -4.27 3.61
CA ILE A 75 -0.20 -4.18 2.45
C ILE A 75 -0.65 -5.58 2.05
N ASN A 76 0.27 -6.53 1.89
CA ASN A 76 -0.06 -7.91 1.52
C ASN A 76 -1.05 -8.55 2.53
N TYR A 77 -0.81 -8.36 3.83
CA TYR A 77 -1.72 -8.85 4.86
C TYR A 77 -3.12 -8.25 4.74
N LEU A 78 -3.23 -6.93 4.51
CA LEU A 78 -4.52 -6.27 4.32
C LEU A 78 -5.20 -6.78 3.05
N SER A 79 -4.51 -6.85 1.91
CA SER A 79 -5.07 -7.32 0.64
C SER A 79 -5.58 -8.77 0.72
N SER A 80 -4.88 -9.66 1.42
CA SER A 80 -5.37 -11.02 1.69
C SER A 80 -6.58 -11.05 2.64
N SER A 81 -6.68 -10.07 3.55
CA SER A 81 -7.79 -9.96 4.51
C SER A 81 -9.02 -9.27 3.92
N VAL A 82 -8.86 -8.40 2.91
CA VAL A 82 -9.96 -7.77 2.15
C VAL A 82 -10.79 -8.83 1.43
N GLN A 83 -10.15 -9.89 0.91
CA GLN A 83 -10.85 -11.05 0.35
C GLN A 83 -11.77 -11.74 1.37
N LEU A 84 -11.54 -11.53 2.67
CA LEU A 84 -12.37 -12.02 3.78
C LEU A 84 -13.48 -11.02 4.21
N LYS A 85 -13.87 -10.07 3.36
CA LYS A 85 -15.02 -9.13 3.48
C LYS A 85 -15.04 -8.20 4.70
N SER A 86 -14.00 -8.18 5.54
CA SER A 86 -14.00 -7.44 6.81
C SER A 86 -13.15 -6.17 6.80
N VAL A 87 -12.36 -5.93 5.75
CA VAL A 87 -11.43 -4.79 5.64
C VAL A 87 -11.84 -3.91 4.44
N PRO A 88 -11.87 -2.58 4.58
CA PRO A 88 -12.13 -1.66 3.47
C PRO A 88 -11.04 -1.74 2.37
N ALA A 89 -11.31 -1.15 1.20
CA ALA A 89 -10.37 -1.06 0.09
C ALA A 89 -9.00 -0.52 0.53
N VAL A 90 -7.93 -1.03 -0.08
CA VAL A 90 -6.53 -0.75 0.32
C VAL A 90 -5.82 -0.01 -0.79
N ALA A 91 -5.33 1.19 -0.49
CA ALA A 91 -4.48 1.95 -1.38
C ALA A 91 -3.11 2.19 -0.74
N TYR A 92 -2.06 2.17 -1.55
CA TYR A 92 -0.68 2.33 -1.10
C TYR A 92 0.17 3.07 -2.12
N PHE A 93 1.31 3.58 -1.65
CA PHE A 93 2.24 4.35 -2.48
C PHE A 93 3.67 4.20 -1.95
N TYR A 94 4.65 4.36 -2.83
CA TYR A 94 6.06 4.30 -2.49
C TYR A 94 6.76 5.54 -3.04
N CYS A 95 7.30 6.38 -2.16
CA CYS A 95 8.17 7.48 -2.55
C CYS A 95 9.60 6.95 -2.73
N SER A 96 10.14 7.10 -3.93
CA SER A 96 11.53 6.75 -4.27
C SER A 96 12.27 7.98 -4.82
N SER A 97 13.50 8.21 -4.38
CA SER A 97 14.37 9.24 -4.95
C SER A 97 14.86 8.91 -6.37
N GLU A 98 14.66 7.66 -6.81
CA GLU A 98 15.05 7.18 -8.14
C GLU A 98 13.93 7.37 -9.19
N GLU A 99 12.75 7.85 -8.77
CA GLU A 99 11.58 8.02 -9.64
C GLU A 99 10.88 9.33 -9.29
N ASP A 100 11.15 10.38 -10.08
CA ASP A 100 10.68 11.75 -9.81
C ASP A 100 9.15 11.82 -9.66
N GLU A 101 8.40 11.10 -10.49
CA GLU A 101 6.94 11.03 -10.39
C GLU A 101 6.46 10.52 -9.02
N SER A 102 7.26 9.67 -8.36
CA SER A 102 6.94 9.12 -7.04
C SER A 102 7.18 10.13 -5.89
N GLN A 103 7.74 11.30 -6.17
CA GLN A 103 7.89 12.40 -5.22
C GLN A 103 6.77 13.44 -5.34
N ASP A 104 5.93 13.34 -6.39
CA ASP A 104 4.86 14.29 -6.63
C ASP A 104 3.60 13.92 -5.84
N VAL A 105 3.11 14.88 -5.04
CA VAL A 105 1.90 14.74 -4.24
C VAL A 105 0.66 14.58 -5.09
N GLU A 106 0.59 15.25 -6.25
CA GLU A 106 -0.51 15.12 -7.20
C GLU A 106 -0.56 13.70 -7.78
N ILE A 107 0.61 13.15 -8.15
CA ILE A 107 0.73 11.76 -8.62
C ILE A 107 0.33 10.77 -7.53
N MET A 108 0.76 10.98 -6.29
CA MET A 108 0.36 10.17 -5.14
C MET A 108 -1.17 10.17 -4.96
N MET A 109 -1.81 11.33 -4.98
CA MET A 109 -3.28 11.43 -4.83
C MET A 109 -4.01 10.76 -5.99
N LYS A 110 -3.58 10.99 -7.23
CA LYS A 110 -4.12 10.31 -8.42
C LYS A 110 -3.97 8.80 -8.33
N SER A 111 -2.83 8.32 -7.82
CA SER A 111 -2.56 6.90 -7.63
C SER A 111 -3.51 6.27 -6.60
N TYR A 112 -3.82 6.96 -5.50
CA TYR A 112 -4.80 6.48 -4.53
C TYR A 112 -6.21 6.40 -5.12
N ILE A 113 -6.66 7.45 -5.82
CA ILE A 113 -7.97 7.46 -6.46
C ILE A 113 -8.07 6.31 -7.46
N LYS A 114 -7.04 6.12 -8.29
CA LYS A 114 -6.97 5.03 -9.26
C LYS A 114 -7.13 3.66 -8.60
N GLN A 115 -6.42 3.39 -7.50
CA GLN A 115 -6.52 2.12 -6.77
C GLN A 115 -7.92 1.91 -6.18
N LEU A 116 -8.46 2.90 -5.48
CA LEU A 116 -9.76 2.80 -4.81
C LEU A 116 -10.95 2.73 -5.77
N CYS A 117 -10.79 3.24 -7.00
CA CYS A 117 -11.79 3.14 -8.05
C CYS A 117 -11.62 1.92 -8.96
N GLN A 118 -10.56 1.12 -8.78
CA GLN A 118 -10.28 -0.13 -9.54
C GLN A 118 -10.63 -1.40 -8.77
N ASP A 119 -10.61 -1.35 -7.44
CA ASP A 119 -11.25 -2.34 -6.57
C ASP A 119 -12.80 -2.32 -6.70
#